data_AF-A0A6N0JJ93-F1
#
_entry.id   AF-A0A6N0JJ93-F1
#
_cell.length_a   1.000
_cell.length_b   1.000
_cell.length_c   1.000
_cell.angle_alpha   90.00
_cell.angle_beta   90.00
_cell.angle_gamma   90.00
#
_symmetry.space_group_name_H-M   'P 1'
#
loop_
_entity.id
_entity.type
_entity.pdbx_description
1 polymer ?
#
loop_
_entity_poly.entity_id
_entity_poly.type
_entity_poly.pdbx_seq_one_letter_code
_entity_poly.pdbx_strand_id
1 'polypeptide(L)'
;MTSYAEASAAASGHESQAYGLCAAFGCCLPGTLTASTQGGKDWHCRLHFGAPRSEFDDISARAQNRKALFLAAYWLVNRPKGDTVSRKVRDRIKALGRADLLEKVPSVRGVTAYHLGVHMLRVLGDECRQPQEHMGTPKRAGQGTTWLDQSQPEEATA
;
A
#
# COMPACT_ATOMS: atom_id res chain seq x y z
N MET A 1 30.46 12.28 -12.54
CA MET A 1 30.03 11.19 -11.64
C MET A 1 28.57 11.44 -11.32
N THR A 2 27.67 10.79 -12.04
CA THR A 2 26.22 10.94 -11.88
C THR A 2 25.81 10.21 -10.61
N SER A 3 25.19 10.92 -9.66
CA SER A 3 24.81 10.38 -8.35
C SER A 3 23.78 9.26 -8.53
N TYR A 4 23.89 8.19 -7.74
CA TYR A 4 22.92 7.08 -7.72
C TYR A 4 21.47 7.58 -7.54
N ALA A 5 21.27 8.71 -6.86
CA ALA A 5 19.96 9.33 -6.68
C ALA A 5 19.35 9.89 -7.98
N GLU A 6 20.17 10.40 -8.90
CA GLU A 6 19.70 10.88 -10.22
C GLU A 6 19.34 9.71 -11.14
N ALA A 7 20.06 8.59 -11.03
CA ALA A 7 19.75 7.37 -11.80
C ALA A 7 18.40 6.76 -11.39
N SER A 8 18.07 6.76 -10.09
CA SER A 8 16.76 6.30 -9.59
C SER A 8 15.62 7.21 -10.05
N ALA A 9 15.86 8.52 -10.11
CA ALA A 9 14.87 9.47 -10.64
C ALA A 9 14.67 9.30 -12.16
N ALA A 10 15.74 9.06 -12.91
CA ALA A 10 15.70 8.88 -14.37
C ALA A 10 15.01 7.58 -14.79
N ALA A 11 15.13 6.50 -14.01
CA ALA A 11 14.41 5.24 -14.26
C ALA A 11 12.87 5.39 -14.14
N SER A 12 12.38 6.45 -13.49
CA SER A 12 10.95 6.74 -13.36
C SER A 12 10.40 7.74 -14.38
N GLY A 13 11.25 8.37 -15.20
CA GLY A 13 10.89 9.53 -16.02
C GLY A 13 10.52 9.24 -17.48
N HIS A 14 10.72 8.02 -17.99
CA HIS A 14 10.57 7.74 -19.42
C HIS A 14 10.06 6.34 -19.76
N GLU A 15 9.19 5.77 -18.93
CA GLU A 15 8.28 4.73 -19.41
C GLU A 15 6.90 5.34 -19.53
N SER A 16 6.19 5.00 -20.62
CA SER A 16 4.75 5.22 -20.66
C SER A 16 4.19 4.44 -19.47
N GLN A 17 3.86 5.15 -18.38
CA GLN A 17 3.24 4.54 -17.21
C GLN A 17 2.10 3.69 -17.74
N ALA A 18 2.19 2.37 -17.54
CA ALA A 18 1.17 1.44 -17.97
C ALA A 18 -0.17 2.00 -17.49
N TYR A 19 -1.07 2.26 -18.44
CA TYR A 19 -2.32 2.98 -18.19
C TYR A 19 -3.00 2.45 -16.92
N GLY A 20 -3.23 3.35 -15.96
CA GLY A 20 -3.92 3.03 -14.70
C GLY A 20 -3.04 2.62 -13.52
N LEU A 21 -1.70 2.67 -13.62
CA LEU A 21 -0.80 2.49 -12.47
C LEU A 21 -0.51 3.81 -11.73
N CYS A 22 -0.20 3.71 -10.45
CA CYS A 22 0.23 4.84 -9.65
C CYS A 22 1.70 5.18 -9.96
N ALA A 23 1.99 6.46 -10.18
CA ALA A 23 3.32 6.98 -10.48
C ALA A 23 4.34 6.86 -9.32
N ALA A 24 3.88 6.61 -8.08
CA ALA A 24 4.78 6.29 -6.98
C ALA A 24 5.40 4.90 -7.17
N PHE A 25 6.73 4.85 -7.19
CA PHE A 25 7.48 3.62 -7.45
C PHE A 25 7.12 2.51 -6.45
N GLY A 26 6.92 1.30 -6.95
CA GLY A 26 6.58 0.13 -6.13
C GLY A 26 5.15 0.11 -5.57
N CYS A 27 4.31 1.12 -5.85
CA CYS A 27 2.92 1.12 -5.38
C CYS A 27 2.07 0.05 -6.10
N CYS A 28 1.32 -0.75 -5.34
CA CYS A 28 0.41 -1.77 -5.90
C CYS A 28 -0.99 -1.27 -6.26
N LEU A 29 -1.28 0.02 -6.09
CA LEU A 29 -2.62 0.57 -6.24
C LEU A 29 -2.76 1.31 -7.57
N PRO A 30 -3.97 1.34 -8.16
CA PRO A 30 -4.19 2.03 -9.41
C PRO A 30 -4.05 3.55 -9.25
N GLY A 31 -3.49 4.20 -10.29
CA GLY A 31 -3.46 5.65 -10.42
C GLY A 31 -4.83 6.15 -10.86
N THR A 32 -5.44 7.01 -10.06
CA THR A 32 -6.82 7.48 -10.30
C THR A 32 -6.99 8.99 -10.22
N LEU A 33 -5.96 9.70 -9.75
CA LEU A 33 -5.98 11.14 -9.54
C LEU A 33 -4.76 11.77 -10.21
N THR A 34 -4.95 12.89 -10.89
CA THR A 34 -3.88 13.69 -11.46
C THR A 34 -4.16 15.17 -11.19
N ALA A 35 -3.10 15.95 -10.95
CA ALA A 35 -3.19 17.40 -10.81
C ALA A 35 -3.16 18.06 -12.19
N SER A 36 -4.19 17.81 -13.01
CA SER A 36 -4.27 18.30 -14.40
C SER A 36 -4.21 19.82 -14.50
N THR A 37 -4.70 20.54 -13.47
CA THR A 37 -4.65 22.01 -13.39
C THR A 37 -3.26 22.58 -13.13
N GLN A 38 -2.29 21.75 -12.75
CA GLN A 38 -0.90 22.13 -12.52
C GLN A 38 0.06 21.55 -13.59
N GLY A 39 -0.49 21.01 -14.69
CA GLY A 39 0.29 20.37 -15.74
C GLY A 39 0.85 18.99 -15.36
N GLY A 40 0.36 18.39 -14.26
CA GLY A 40 0.78 17.07 -13.83
C GLY A 40 0.39 15.98 -14.83
N LYS A 41 1.37 15.22 -15.32
CA LYS A 41 1.14 14.04 -16.18
C LYS A 41 1.04 12.74 -15.38
N ASP A 42 1.52 12.77 -14.14
CA ASP A 42 1.54 11.61 -13.26
C ASP A 42 0.18 11.32 -12.66
N TRP A 43 -0.24 10.06 -12.76
CA TRP A 43 -1.44 9.57 -12.10
C TRP A 43 -1.05 8.93 -10.79
N HIS A 44 -1.55 9.48 -9.69
CA HIS A 44 -1.33 8.92 -8.36
C HIS A 44 -2.57 8.17 -7.88
N CYS A 45 -2.35 7.14 -7.07
CA CYS A 45 -3.42 6.62 -6.25
C CYS A 45 -3.76 7.64 -5.16
N ARG A 46 -4.96 7.52 -4.59
CA ARG A 46 -5.42 8.35 -3.47
C ARG A 46 -4.59 8.24 -2.18
N LEU A 47 -3.58 7.36 -2.10
CA LEU A 47 -2.61 7.38 -0.99
C LEU A 47 -1.47 8.37 -1.26
N HIS A 48 -0.97 8.41 -2.49
CA HIS A 48 0.15 9.27 -2.88
C HIS A 48 -0.27 10.65 -3.36
N PHE A 49 -1.51 10.82 -3.82
CA PHE A 49 -2.00 12.11 -4.30
C PHE A 49 -2.01 13.16 -3.18
N GLY A 50 -1.14 14.16 -3.27
CA GLY A 50 -0.97 15.21 -2.27
C GLY A 50 -0.05 14.85 -1.09
N ALA A 51 0.56 13.66 -1.07
CA ALA A 51 1.59 13.33 -0.09
C ALA A 51 2.96 13.91 -0.52
N PRO A 52 3.85 14.29 0.43
CA PRO A 52 5.22 14.64 0.12
C PRO A 52 5.97 13.46 -0.52
N ARG A 53 6.83 13.74 -1.51
CA ARG A 53 7.58 12.68 -2.22
C ARG A 53 8.49 11.86 -1.30
N SER A 54 8.97 12.47 -0.21
CA SER A 54 9.77 11.81 0.84
C SER A 54 9.01 10.70 1.58
N GLU A 55 7.67 10.70 1.54
CA GLU A 55 6.85 9.70 2.23
C GLU A 55 6.39 8.56 1.30
N PHE A 56 6.71 8.63 0.00
CA PHE A 56 6.16 7.69 -0.99
C PHE A 56 6.58 6.24 -0.74
N ASP A 57 7.85 6.01 -0.42
CA ASP A 57 8.37 4.65 -0.21
C ASP A 57 7.70 4.01 1.01
N ASP A 58 7.56 4.78 2.07
CA ASP A 58 6.90 4.39 3.32
C ASP A 58 5.41 4.07 3.10
N ILE A 59 4.68 4.93 2.38
CA ILE A 59 3.27 4.72 2.03
C ILE A 59 3.14 3.47 1.15
N SER A 60 3.99 3.31 0.13
CA SER A 60 4.02 2.17 -0.76
C SER A 60 4.29 0.86 -0.01
N ALA A 61 5.26 0.83 0.90
CA ALA A 61 5.57 -0.35 1.71
C ALA A 61 4.37 -0.77 2.58
N ARG A 62 3.72 0.20 3.24
CA ARG A 62 2.50 -0.06 4.04
C ARG A 62 1.34 -0.56 3.17
N ALA A 63 1.18 -0.01 1.97
CA ALA A 63 0.17 -0.43 1.02
C ALA A 63 0.42 -1.86 0.52
N GLN A 64 1.68 -2.24 0.26
CA GLN A 64 2.04 -3.59 -0.16
C GLN A 64 1.75 -4.63 0.93
N ASN A 65 2.10 -4.33 2.18
CA ASN A 65 1.79 -5.20 3.32
C ASN A 65 0.27 -5.41 3.50
N ARG A 66 -0.55 -4.47 3.01
CA ARG A 66 -2.02 -4.50 3.07
C ARG A 66 -2.67 -4.79 1.72
N LYS A 67 -1.91 -5.22 0.70
CA LYS A 67 -2.40 -5.39 -0.68
C LYS A 67 -3.67 -6.25 -0.76
N ALA A 68 -3.70 -7.37 -0.03
CA ALA A 68 -4.85 -8.28 -0.02
C ALA A 68 -6.13 -7.60 0.48
N LEU A 69 -6.02 -6.72 1.47
CA LEU A 69 -7.15 -5.96 2.01
C LEU A 69 -7.63 -4.89 1.03
N PHE A 70 -6.70 -4.19 0.37
CA PHE A 70 -7.04 -3.24 -0.68
C PHE A 70 -7.77 -3.92 -1.85
N LEU A 71 -7.28 -5.07 -2.31
CA LEU A 71 -7.94 -5.84 -3.37
C LEU A 71 -9.34 -6.28 -2.97
N ALA A 72 -9.52 -6.79 -1.75
CA ALA A 72 -10.84 -7.16 -1.23
C ALA A 72 -11.79 -5.96 -1.20
N ALA A 73 -11.29 -4.80 -0.76
CA ALA A 73 -12.08 -3.58 -0.68
C ALA A 73 -12.45 -3.01 -2.06
N TYR A 74 -11.52 -3.06 -3.04
CA TYR A 74 -11.83 -2.70 -4.43
C TYR A 74 -12.87 -3.63 -5.06
N TRP A 75 -12.77 -4.93 -4.80
CA TRP A 75 -13.76 -5.87 -5.26
C TRP A 75 -15.15 -5.61 -4.64
N LEU A 76 -15.19 -5.24 -3.35
CA LEU A 76 -16.43 -4.89 -2.65
C LEU A 76 -17.11 -3.62 -3.20
N VAL A 77 -16.36 -2.58 -3.54
CA VAL A 77 -16.95 -1.34 -4.10
C VAL A 77 -17.44 -1.50 -5.54
N ASN A 78 -16.89 -2.48 -6.28
CA ASN A 78 -17.28 -2.77 -7.67
C ASN A 78 -18.40 -3.82 -7.78
N ARG A 79 -18.96 -4.28 -6.65
CA ARG A 79 -20.14 -5.15 -6.62
C ARG A 79 -21.40 -4.41 -7.08
N PRO A 80 -22.42 -5.11 -7.61
CA PRO A 80 -23.73 -4.53 -7.86
C PRO A 80 -24.29 -3.80 -6.63
N LYS A 81 -24.93 -2.65 -6.86
CA LYS A 81 -25.54 -1.87 -5.78
C LYS A 81 -26.63 -2.70 -5.09
N GLY A 82 -26.60 -2.72 -3.76
CA GLY A 82 -27.57 -3.50 -2.96
C GLY A 82 -27.07 -4.88 -2.54
N ASP A 83 -25.98 -5.39 -3.12
CA ASP A 83 -25.41 -6.68 -2.72
C ASP A 83 -25.04 -6.67 -1.24
N THR A 84 -25.40 -7.74 -0.54
CA THR A 84 -24.99 -7.96 0.85
C THR A 84 -23.58 -8.53 0.91
N VAL A 85 -22.88 -8.29 2.02
CA VAL A 85 -21.55 -8.86 2.25
C VAL A 85 -21.70 -10.35 2.57
N SER A 86 -21.19 -11.22 1.69
CA SER A 86 -21.22 -12.66 1.90
C SER A 86 -20.39 -13.09 3.11
N ARG A 87 -20.78 -14.20 3.75
CA ARG A 87 -20.06 -14.77 4.91
C ARG A 87 -18.59 -15.06 4.58
N LYS A 88 -18.31 -15.62 3.39
CA LYS A 88 -16.95 -15.92 2.91
C LYS A 88 -16.03 -14.70 2.92
N VAL A 89 -16.54 -13.52 2.57
CA VAL A 89 -15.76 -12.27 2.57
C VAL A 89 -15.45 -11.83 4.00
N ARG A 90 -16.44 -11.92 4.90
CA ARG A 90 -16.27 -11.62 6.33
C ARG A 90 -15.21 -12.53 6.95
N ASP A 91 -15.28 -13.83 6.67
CA ASP A 91 -14.33 -14.81 7.19
C ASP A 91 -12.91 -14.56 6.66
N ARG A 92 -12.79 -14.16 5.37
CA ARG A 92 -11.48 -13.79 4.81
C ARG A 92 -10.89 -12.54 5.46
N ILE A 93 -11.70 -11.51 5.73
CA ILE A 93 -11.24 -10.30 6.42
C ILE A 93 -10.77 -10.63 7.84
N LYS A 94 -11.48 -11.51 8.55
CA LYS A 94 -11.05 -12.03 9.86
C LYS A 94 -9.75 -12.82 9.78
N ALA A 95 -9.60 -13.68 8.77
CA ALA A 95 -8.37 -14.45 8.56
C ALA A 95 -7.15 -13.57 8.23
N LEU A 96 -7.37 -12.37 7.69
CA LEU A 96 -6.32 -11.35 7.50
C LEU A 96 -6.02 -10.54 8.77
N GLY A 97 -6.58 -10.94 9.93
CA GLY A 97 -6.36 -10.29 11.21
C GLY A 97 -7.09 -8.96 11.39
N ARG A 98 -8.06 -8.64 10.53
CA ARG A 98 -8.74 -7.34 10.48
C ARG A 98 -10.23 -7.40 10.80
N ALA A 99 -10.58 -8.14 11.85
CA ALA A 99 -11.97 -8.24 12.33
C ALA A 99 -12.55 -6.86 12.71
N ASP A 100 -11.69 -5.93 13.14
CA ASP A 100 -12.03 -4.54 13.47
C ASP A 100 -12.73 -3.79 12.33
N LEU A 101 -12.40 -4.11 11.06
CA LEU A 101 -13.03 -3.53 9.88
C LEU A 101 -14.49 -3.96 9.69
N LEU A 102 -14.92 -5.02 10.36
CA LEU A 102 -16.29 -5.53 10.29
C LEU A 102 -17.16 -4.99 11.43
N GLU A 103 -16.57 -4.71 12.59
CA GLU A 103 -17.29 -4.29 13.81
C GLU A 103 -17.75 -2.84 13.76
N LYS A 104 -16.96 -1.97 13.12
CA LYS A 104 -17.23 -0.52 13.04
C LYS A 104 -18.18 -0.13 11.91
N VAL A 105 -18.64 -1.11 11.12
CA VAL A 105 -19.66 -0.87 10.10
C VAL A 105 -21.03 -0.99 10.77
N PRO A 106 -21.85 0.08 10.81
CA PRO A 106 -23.10 0.08 11.56
C PRO A 106 -23.93 -1.15 11.19
N SER A 107 -24.33 -1.98 12.16
CA SER A 107 -25.14 -3.18 11.93
C SER A 107 -26.59 -2.87 11.51
N VAL A 108 -26.83 -1.67 10.99
CA VAL A 108 -28.13 -1.17 10.54
C VAL A 108 -28.52 -1.97 9.29
N ARG A 109 -29.77 -2.43 9.22
CA ARG A 109 -30.35 -2.99 7.99
C ARG A 109 -30.02 -2.04 6.83
N GLY A 110 -29.26 -2.51 5.83
CA GLY A 110 -28.91 -1.72 4.65
C GLY A 110 -27.41 -1.56 4.35
N VAL A 111 -26.51 -2.10 5.16
CA VAL A 111 -25.08 -2.12 4.80
C VAL A 111 -24.84 -3.08 3.64
N THR A 112 -24.59 -2.49 2.49
CA THR A 112 -24.19 -3.20 1.27
C THR A 112 -22.68 -3.46 1.22
N ALA A 113 -22.26 -4.35 0.33
CA ALA A 113 -20.87 -4.60 0.00
C ALA A 113 -20.11 -3.29 -0.32
N TYR A 114 -20.77 -2.37 -1.01
CA TYR A 114 -20.23 -1.05 -1.31
C TYR A 114 -19.86 -0.27 -0.04
N HIS A 115 -20.75 -0.20 0.96
CA HIS A 115 -20.48 0.55 2.19
C HIS A 115 -19.30 -0.03 2.97
N LEU A 116 -19.22 -1.36 3.08
CA LEU A 116 -18.06 -2.02 3.68
C LEU A 116 -16.78 -1.72 2.89
N GLY A 117 -16.82 -1.83 1.55
CA GLY A 117 -15.68 -1.52 0.70
C GLY A 117 -15.20 -0.09 0.89
N VAL A 118 -16.09 0.91 0.88
CA VAL A 118 -15.75 2.32 1.13
C VAL A 118 -15.14 2.51 2.52
N HIS A 119 -15.72 1.88 3.55
CA HIS A 119 -15.18 1.94 4.91
C HIS A 119 -13.76 1.38 4.98
N MET A 120 -13.52 0.19 4.41
CA MET A 120 -12.19 -0.43 4.36
C MET A 120 -11.20 0.48 3.64
N LEU A 121 -11.56 1.05 2.49
CA LEU A 121 -10.66 1.91 1.73
C LEU A 121 -10.28 3.18 2.48
N ARG A 122 -11.22 3.73 3.27
CA ARG A 122 -10.95 4.87 4.15
C ARG A 122 -9.98 4.48 5.26
N VAL A 123 -10.31 3.46 6.05
CA VAL A 123 -9.47 3.04 7.19
C VAL A 123 -8.06 2.65 6.76
N LEU A 124 -7.95 1.81 5.72
CA LEU A 124 -6.65 1.39 5.18
C LEU A 124 -5.88 2.58 4.60
N GLY A 125 -6.58 3.55 3.98
CA GLY A 125 -5.96 4.74 3.44
C GLY A 125 -5.41 5.66 4.53
N ASP A 126 -6.18 5.88 5.59
CA ASP A 126 -5.77 6.66 6.75
C ASP A 126 -4.55 6.00 7.43
N GLU A 127 -4.58 4.68 7.66
CA GLU A 127 -3.46 3.92 8.24
C GLU A 127 -2.18 4.00 7.40
N CYS A 128 -2.29 3.97 6.07
CA CYS A 128 -1.11 4.05 5.21
C CYS A 128 -0.51 5.46 5.16
N ARG A 129 -1.33 6.50 5.42
CA ARG A 129 -0.93 7.91 5.41
C ARG A 129 -0.47 8.43 6.76
N GLN A 130 -0.81 7.76 7.84
CA GLN A 130 -0.36 8.16 9.17
C GLN A 130 1.17 8.08 9.25
N PRO A 131 1.86 9.17 9.67
CA PRO A 131 3.26 9.11 10.02
C PRO A 131 3.43 8.06 11.12
N GLN A 132 4.32 7.10 10.90
CA GLN A 132 4.69 6.17 11.96
C GLN A 132 5.92 6.71 12.68
N GLU A 133 5.98 6.51 14.00
CA GLU A 133 7.23 6.70 14.72
C GLU A 133 8.28 5.80 14.06
N HIS A 134 9.43 6.39 13.70
CA HIS A 134 10.58 5.63 13.24
C HIS A 134 10.83 4.55 14.29
N MET A 135 10.82 3.27 13.91
CA MET A 135 10.98 2.13 14.86
C MET A 135 12.39 2.05 15.49
N GLY A 136 13.12 3.16 15.52
CA GLY A 136 14.54 3.23 15.83
C GLY A 136 15.36 2.39 14.86
N THR A 137 16.67 2.45 15.02
CA THR A 137 17.51 1.32 14.60
C THR A 137 17.18 0.18 15.55
N PRO A 138 16.91 -1.05 15.09
CA PRO A 138 16.78 -2.19 15.98
C PRO A 138 18.00 -2.20 16.90
N LYS A 139 17.80 -2.16 18.23
CA LYS A 139 18.92 -2.42 19.15
C LYS A 139 19.52 -3.75 18.71
N ARG A 140 20.85 -3.83 18.64
CA ARG A 140 21.59 -5.07 18.38
C ARG A 140 21.21 -6.11 19.44
N ALA A 141 20.07 -6.78 19.27
CA ALA A 141 19.80 -8.03 19.97
C ALA A 141 20.89 -8.97 19.48
N GLY A 142 21.60 -9.58 20.43
CA GLY A 142 22.90 -10.21 20.23
C GLY A 142 22.99 -10.99 18.91
N GLN A 143 24.14 -10.81 18.22
CA GLN A 143 24.51 -11.36 16.92
C GLN A 143 24.06 -12.81 16.74
N GLY A 144 22.78 -13.02 16.43
CA GLY A 144 22.27 -14.25 15.89
C GLY A 144 22.52 -14.16 14.40
N THR A 145 23.21 -15.16 13.85
CA THR A 145 23.44 -15.31 12.41
C THR A 145 22.14 -15.04 11.66
N THR A 146 22.11 -13.95 10.92
CA THR A 146 21.03 -13.69 9.97
C THR A 146 21.19 -14.65 8.79
N TRP A 147 20.12 -14.87 8.02
CA TRP A 147 20.20 -15.70 6.81
C TRP A 147 21.26 -15.19 5.80
N LEU A 148 21.61 -13.90 5.87
CA LEU A 148 22.68 -13.28 5.08
C LEU A 148 24.06 -13.77 5.50
N ASP A 149 24.28 -13.99 6.80
CA ASP A 149 25.56 -14.46 7.34
C ASP A 149 25.85 -15.92 6.96
N GLN A 150 24.83 -16.71 6.61
CA GLN A 150 24.97 -18.11 6.22
C GLN A 150 25.43 -18.30 4.76
N SER A 151 25.36 -17.23 3.95
CA SER A 151 25.61 -17.28 2.51
C SER A 151 26.95 -16.70 2.07
N GLN A 152 27.80 -16.26 3.00
CA GLN A 152 29.12 -15.75 2.64
C GLN A 152 30.13 -16.92 2.57
N PRO A 153 30.68 -17.26 1.40
CA PRO A 153 31.84 -18.14 1.34
C PRO A 153 33.00 -17.46 2.09
N GLU A 154 33.65 -18.21 2.98
CA GLU A 154 34.80 -17.70 3.73
C GLU A 154 35.84 -17.16 2.74
N GLU A 155 36.14 -15.86 2.83
CA GLU A 155 37.28 -15.28 2.12
C GLU A 155 38.53 -15.99 2.62
N ALA A 156 39.04 -16.91 1.81
CA ALA A 156 40.33 -17.53 2.02
C ALA A 156 41.39 -16.41 2.05
N THR A 157 41.94 -16.19 3.25
CA THR A 157 43.08 -15.31 3.46
C THR A 157 44.29 -15.89 2.72
N ALA A 158 44.84 -15.09 1.81
CA ALA A 158 46.11 -15.35 1.13
C ALA A 158 47.30 -14.94 2.01
#